data_AF-A0A938BE23-F1
#
_entry.id   AF-A0A938BE23-F1
#
_cell.length_a   1.000
_cell.length_b   1.000
_cell.length_c   1.000
_cell.angle_alpha   90.00
_cell.angle_beta   90.00
_cell.angle_gamma   90.00
#
_symmetry.space_group_name_H-M   'P 1'
#
loop_
_entity.id
_entity.type
_entity.pdbx_description
1 polymer ?
#
loop_
_entity_poly.entity_id
_entity_poly.type
_entity_poly.pdbx_seq_one_letter_code
_entity_poly.pdbx_strand_id
1 'polypeptide(L)'
;MLGGSLGQIGFCVKNSGAENNAYTDAGIIKLNTWHHVAGVCDGKQIMMYVDGELKKANGFALPIDKTDNVLTIGCNYHDASRLEFFNGTIDELRISDIGRSQDEIQKMMKEGYTAPVESTGKVTTTWASIKAH
;
A
#
# COMPACT_ATOMS: atom_id res chain seq x y z
N MET A 1 -10.78 11.25 2.85
CA MET A 1 -10.99 10.00 2.11
C MET A 1 -12.22 10.20 1.24
N LEU A 2 -12.02 10.20 -0.08
CA LEU A 2 -13.08 10.42 -1.06
C LEU A 2 -14.14 9.31 -1.01
N GLY A 3 -15.38 9.69 -0.70
CA GLY A 3 -16.61 9.08 -1.21
C GLY A 3 -16.99 7.65 -0.79
N GLY A 4 -16.25 7.00 0.11
CA GLY A 4 -16.58 5.65 0.59
C GLY A 4 -17.69 5.64 1.65
N SER A 5 -18.49 4.57 1.67
CA SER A 5 -19.33 4.27 2.83
C SER A 5 -18.46 3.93 4.05
N LEU A 6 -19.02 3.95 5.26
CA LEU A 6 -18.26 3.62 6.47
C LEU A 6 -17.60 2.23 6.36
N GLY A 7 -16.31 2.14 6.71
CA GLY A 7 -15.56 0.88 6.66
C GLY A 7 -15.17 0.43 5.24
N GLN A 8 -15.21 1.32 4.27
CA GLN A 8 -14.75 1.07 2.90
C GLN A 8 -13.32 1.60 2.71
N ILE A 9 -12.53 0.91 1.90
CA ILE A 9 -11.22 1.39 1.45
C ILE A 9 -11.13 1.34 -0.08
N GLY A 10 -10.35 2.25 -0.66
CA GLY A 10 -10.21 2.35 -2.10
C GLY A 10 -8.77 2.60 -2.54
N PHE A 11 -8.49 2.20 -3.77
CA PHE A 11 -7.27 2.53 -4.49
C PHE A 11 -7.63 3.18 -5.81
N CYS A 12 -7.00 4.32 -6.07
CA CYS A 12 -7.27 5.19 -7.21
C CYS A 12 -6.00 5.32 -8.04
N VAL A 13 -6.12 5.15 -9.35
CA VAL A 13 -5.08 5.48 -10.33
C VAL A 13 -5.67 6.40 -11.39
N LYS A 14 -4.88 7.31 -11.94
CA LYS A 14 -5.30 8.18 -13.05
C LYS A 14 -4.76 7.66 -14.37
N ASN A 15 -5.60 7.69 -15.41
CA ASN A 15 -5.21 7.46 -16.79
C ASN A 15 -5.93 8.45 -17.69
N SER A 16 -5.18 9.19 -18.51
CA SER A 16 -5.70 10.22 -19.42
C SER A 16 -6.56 11.26 -18.70
N GLY A 17 -6.20 11.62 -17.47
CA GLY A 17 -6.94 12.56 -16.61
C GLY A 17 -8.19 11.97 -15.93
N ALA A 18 -8.56 10.72 -16.23
CA ALA A 18 -9.71 10.05 -15.62
C ALA A 18 -9.29 9.26 -14.37
N GLU A 19 -10.12 9.31 -13.33
CA GLU A 19 -9.95 8.52 -12.11
C GLU A 19 -10.49 7.10 -12.31
N ASN A 20 -9.64 6.10 -12.04
CA ASN A 20 -9.99 4.69 -12.08
C ASN A 20 -9.85 4.15 -10.66
N ASN A 21 -10.98 3.74 -10.09
CA ASN A 21 -11.06 3.40 -8.68
C ASN A 21 -11.42 1.93 -8.47
N ALA A 22 -10.76 1.27 -7.52
CA ALA A 22 -11.16 0.00 -6.96
C ALA A 22 -11.54 0.21 -5.50
N TYR A 23 -12.84 0.18 -5.20
CA TYR A 23 -13.35 0.28 -3.84
C TYR A 23 -13.85 -1.07 -3.34
N THR A 24 -13.56 -1.39 -2.09
CA THR A 24 -14.17 -2.54 -1.40
C THR A 24 -15.66 -2.30 -1.16
N ASP A 25 -16.38 -3.33 -0.73
CA ASP A 25 -17.70 -3.14 -0.15
C ASP A 25 -17.61 -2.40 1.21
N ALA A 26 -18.74 -1.90 1.69
CA ALA A 26 -18.85 -1.25 3.00
C ALA A 26 -18.66 -2.26 4.14
N GLY A 27 -18.18 -1.79 5.30
CA GLY A 27 -17.99 -2.62 6.49
C GLY A 27 -16.85 -3.65 6.44
N ILE A 28 -16.02 -3.61 5.39
CA ILE A 28 -14.82 -4.45 5.27
C ILE A 28 -13.76 -4.07 6.30
N ILE A 29 -13.54 -2.76 6.48
CA ILE A 29 -12.62 -2.22 7.48
C ILE A 29 -13.35 -2.01 8.79
N LYS A 30 -12.85 -2.63 9.85
CA LYS A 30 -13.32 -2.44 11.22
C LYS A 30 -12.46 -1.39 11.91
N LEU A 31 -13.10 -0.44 12.58
CA LEU A 31 -12.40 0.60 13.31
C LEU A 31 -11.62 0.01 14.50
N ASN A 32 -10.52 0.67 14.87
CA ASN A 32 -9.66 0.28 16.00
C ASN A 32 -9.09 -1.15 15.91
N THR A 33 -8.97 -1.69 14.69
CA THR A 33 -8.39 -2.99 14.40
C THR A 33 -7.29 -2.81 13.35
N TRP A 34 -6.17 -3.50 13.52
CA TRP A 34 -5.14 -3.55 12.48
C TRP A 34 -5.65 -4.35 11.29
N HIS A 35 -5.51 -3.76 10.11
CA HIS A 35 -5.81 -4.40 8.83
C HIS A 35 -4.59 -4.27 7.92
N HIS A 36 -4.29 -5.34 7.19
CA HIS A 36 -3.33 -5.25 6.10
C HIS A 36 -4.08 -4.85 4.82
N VAL A 37 -3.62 -3.81 4.14
CA VAL A 37 -4.26 -3.29 2.93
C VAL A 37 -3.24 -3.19 1.81
N ALA A 38 -3.58 -3.71 0.64
CA ALA A 38 -2.76 -3.56 -0.56
C ALA A 38 -3.60 -3.16 -1.78
N GLY A 39 -3.18 -2.08 -2.44
CA GLY A 39 -3.62 -1.72 -3.78
C GLY A 39 -2.61 -2.22 -4.81
N VAL A 40 -3.09 -2.87 -5.87
CA VAL A 40 -2.23 -3.42 -6.94
C VAL A 40 -2.76 -2.98 -8.29
N CYS A 41 -1.87 -2.48 -9.15
CA CYS A 41 -2.13 -2.29 -10.57
C CYS A 41 -1.15 -3.19 -11.36
N ASP A 42 -1.67 -4.19 -12.06
CA ASP A 42 -0.86 -5.14 -12.87
C ASP A 42 -0.80 -4.75 -14.36
N GLY A 43 -1.39 -3.60 -14.70
CA GLY A 43 -1.51 -3.07 -16.06
C GLY A 43 -2.67 -3.62 -16.89
N LYS A 44 -3.45 -4.55 -16.33
CA LYS A 44 -4.74 -5.04 -16.85
C LYS A 44 -5.90 -4.77 -15.89
N GLN A 45 -5.59 -4.59 -14.62
CA GLN A 45 -6.55 -4.50 -13.53
C GLN A 45 -6.01 -3.58 -12.44
N ILE A 46 -6.94 -2.93 -11.74
CA ILE A 46 -6.71 -2.36 -10.41
C ILE A 46 -7.41 -3.21 -9.37
N MET A 47 -6.69 -3.57 -8.32
CA MET A 47 -7.13 -4.54 -7.32
C MET A 47 -6.94 -3.98 -5.91
N MET A 48 -7.86 -4.35 -5.02
CA MET A 48 -7.79 -4.07 -3.60
C MET A 48 -7.84 -5.35 -2.79
N TYR A 49 -6.85 -5.53 -1.93
CA TYR A 49 -6.73 -6.61 -0.98
C TYR A 49 -6.87 -6.08 0.44
N VAL A 50 -7.62 -6.81 1.28
CA VAL A 50 -7.73 -6.54 2.71
C VAL A 50 -7.51 -7.86 3.44
N ASP A 51 -6.58 -7.84 4.40
CA ASP A 51 -6.15 -9.00 5.19
C ASP A 51 -5.73 -10.19 4.32
N GLY A 52 -5.06 -9.89 3.20
CA GLY A 52 -4.53 -10.87 2.25
C GLY A 52 -5.54 -11.37 1.22
N GLU A 53 -6.81 -10.98 1.32
CA GLU A 53 -7.88 -11.44 0.44
C GLU A 53 -8.30 -10.38 -0.58
N LEU A 54 -8.49 -10.78 -1.84
CA LEU A 54 -9.01 -9.89 -2.88
C LEU A 54 -10.44 -9.45 -2.53
N LYS A 55 -10.66 -8.14 -2.43
CA LYS A 55 -11.98 -7.53 -2.16
C LYS A 55 -12.56 -6.83 -3.38
N LYS A 56 -11.72 -6.34 -4.29
CA LYS A 56 -12.18 -5.71 -5.53
C LYS A 56 -11.14 -5.89 -6.63
N ALA A 57 -11.63 -6.10 -7.85
CA ALA A 57 -10.85 -6.02 -9.07
C ALA A 57 -11.68 -5.31 -10.14
N ASN A 58 -11.13 -4.27 -10.76
CA ASN A 58 -11.73 -3.58 -11.90
C ASN A 58 -10.73 -3.60 -13.06
N GLY A 59 -11.24 -3.77 -14.29
CA GLY A 59 -10.41 -3.68 -15.49
C GLY A 59 -9.77 -2.30 -15.63
N PHE A 60 -8.52 -2.28 -16.04
CA PHE A 60 -7.72 -1.08 -16.24
C PHE A 60 -6.67 -1.30 -17.32
N ALA A 61 -6.22 -0.25 -17.98
CA ALA A 61 -5.11 -0.35 -18.94
C ALA A 61 -4.12 0.77 -18.68
N LEU A 62 -2.84 0.43 -18.75
CA LEU A 62 -1.75 1.40 -18.75
C LEU A 62 -1.89 2.40 -19.92
N PRO A 63 -1.26 3.59 -19.82
CA PRO A 63 -0.35 4.05 -18.76
C PRO A 63 -1.05 4.56 -17.50
N ILE A 64 -0.35 4.63 -16.37
CA ILE A 64 -0.75 5.51 -15.27
C ILE A 64 -0.20 6.90 -15.57
N ASP A 65 -1.00 7.93 -15.32
CA ASP A 65 -0.59 9.32 -15.49
C ASP A 65 0.59 9.65 -14.57
N LYS A 66 1.58 10.37 -15.11
CA LYS A 66 2.69 10.90 -14.32
C LYS A 66 2.21 12.11 -13.52
N THR A 67 2.80 12.31 -12.36
CA THR A 67 2.53 13.47 -11.50
C THR A 67 3.83 14.00 -10.91
N ASP A 68 3.91 15.33 -10.79
CA ASP A 68 4.98 16.03 -10.08
C ASP A 68 4.56 16.37 -8.64
N ASN A 69 3.38 15.91 -8.22
CA ASN A 69 2.88 16.08 -6.86
C ASN A 69 3.78 15.34 -5.86
N VAL A 70 3.93 15.92 -4.67
CA VAL A 70 4.66 15.29 -3.58
C VAL A 70 3.89 14.06 -3.08
N LEU A 71 4.59 12.94 -2.89
CA LEU A 71 4.02 11.75 -2.24
C LEU A 71 3.68 12.07 -0.78
N THR A 72 2.40 11.97 -0.42
CA THR A 72 1.92 12.13 0.94
C THR A 72 1.48 10.80 1.55
N ILE A 73 1.72 10.64 2.84
CA ILE A 73 1.25 9.50 3.64
C ILE A 73 0.42 10.07 4.78
N GLY A 74 -0.76 9.48 5.03
CA GLY A 74 -1.67 9.95 6.08
C GLY A 74 -2.47 11.21 5.71
N CYS A 75 -2.37 11.70 4.48
CA CYS A 75 -3.28 12.73 3.97
C CYS A 75 -3.37 12.66 2.44
N ASN A 76 -4.47 13.21 1.90
CA ASN A 76 -4.63 13.40 0.46
C ASN A 76 -3.88 14.66 0.00
N TYR A 77 -3.12 14.55 -1.09
CA TYR A 77 -2.55 15.70 -1.78
C TYR A 77 -3.65 16.34 -2.65
N HIS A 78 -4.35 17.30 -2.07
CA HIS A 78 -5.24 18.23 -2.78
C HIS A 78 -4.66 19.64 -2.70
N ASP A 79 -4.98 20.48 -3.69
CA ASP A 79 -4.65 21.90 -3.69
C ASP A 79 -4.97 22.53 -2.31
N ALA A 80 -4.11 23.42 -1.82
CA ALA A 80 -3.83 23.74 -0.41
C ALA A 80 -5.03 24.17 0.47
N SER A 81 -6.24 24.22 -0.09
CA SER A 81 -7.50 24.55 0.56
C SER A 81 -8.21 23.38 1.24
N ARG A 82 -7.89 22.11 0.93
CA ARG A 82 -8.60 20.94 1.49
C ARG A 82 -7.70 19.71 1.68
N LEU A 83 -7.00 19.66 2.81
CA LEU A 83 -6.28 18.46 3.23
C LEU A 83 -7.23 17.49 3.94
N GLU A 84 -7.43 16.32 3.35
CA GLU A 84 -8.14 15.21 4.00
C GLU A 84 -7.13 14.36 4.77
N PHE A 85 -7.16 14.40 6.10
CA PHE A 85 -6.25 13.63 6.94
C PHE A 85 -6.77 12.22 7.23
N PHE A 86 -5.86 11.27 7.30
CA PHE A 86 -6.09 9.96 7.86
C PHE A 86 -6.02 10.04 9.38
N ASN A 87 -7.05 9.56 10.06
CA ASN A 87 -7.08 9.45 11.52
C ASN A 87 -6.89 7.98 11.92
N GLY A 88 -5.64 7.58 12.12
CA GLY A 88 -5.27 6.22 12.49
C GLY A 88 -3.76 6.03 12.51
N THR A 89 -3.34 4.79 12.75
CA THR A 89 -1.93 4.37 12.72
C THR A 89 -1.59 3.69 11.40
N ILE A 90 -0.38 3.91 10.89
CA ILE A 90 0.16 3.26 9.71
C ILE A 90 1.48 2.63 10.14
N ASP A 91 1.72 1.39 9.72
CA ASP A 91 2.98 0.69 9.94
C ASP A 91 3.32 -0.18 8.71
N GLU A 92 4.60 -0.54 8.56
CA GLU A 92 5.10 -1.44 7.50
C GLU A 92 4.73 -1.00 6.06
N LEU A 93 4.83 0.30 5.78
CA LEU A 93 4.52 0.86 4.46
C LEU A 93 5.49 0.35 3.38
N ARG A 94 4.94 -0.09 2.24
CA ARG A 94 5.70 -0.43 1.03
C ARG A 94 5.07 0.13 -0.22
N ILE A 95 5.92 0.57 -1.15
CA ILE A 95 5.58 0.91 -2.54
C ILE A 95 6.54 0.13 -3.45
N SER A 96 6.04 -0.39 -4.58
CA SER A 96 6.86 -1.08 -5.57
C SER A 96 6.34 -0.88 -6.99
N ASP A 97 7.20 -1.11 -7.96
CA ASP A 97 6.94 -1.08 -9.40
C ASP A 97 6.42 -2.42 -9.97
N ILE A 98 6.37 -3.47 -9.15
CA ILE A 98 5.86 -4.80 -9.54
C ILE A 98 4.42 -4.98 -9.03
N GLY A 99 3.52 -5.36 -9.94
CA GLY A 99 2.18 -5.84 -9.60
C GLY A 99 2.26 -7.24 -9.00
N ARG A 100 1.99 -7.36 -7.69
CA ARG A 100 2.07 -8.64 -6.95
C ARG A 100 0.79 -9.46 -7.05
N SER A 101 0.95 -10.78 -7.09
CA SER A 101 -0.13 -11.76 -6.96
C SER A 101 -0.68 -11.80 -5.53
N GLN A 102 -1.87 -12.38 -5.38
CA GLN A 102 -2.48 -12.56 -4.06
C GLN A 102 -1.60 -13.39 -3.11
N ASP A 103 -0.98 -14.46 -3.60
CA ASP A 103 -0.10 -15.32 -2.79
C ASP A 103 1.11 -14.55 -2.26
N GLU A 104 1.71 -13.69 -3.09
CA GLU A 104 2.81 -12.82 -2.67
C GLU A 104 2.36 -11.80 -1.62
N ILE A 105 1.15 -11.24 -1.77
CA ILE A 105 0.55 -10.33 -0.79
C ILE A 105 0.32 -11.05 0.55
N GLN A 106 -0.29 -12.24 0.53
CA GLN A 106 -0.51 -13.04 1.73
C GLN A 106 0.80 -13.43 2.41
N LYS A 107 1.82 -13.79 1.64
CA LYS A 107 3.16 -14.09 2.15
C LYS A 107 3.77 -12.87 2.84
N MET A 108 3.78 -11.72 2.17
CA MET A 108 4.34 -10.48 2.72
C MET A 108 3.61 -10.00 3.98
N MET A 109 2.29 -10.16 4.03
CA MET A 109 1.49 -9.84 5.22
C MET A 109 1.89 -10.70 6.43
N LYS A 110 2.13 -12.00 6.22
CA LYS A 110 2.44 -12.95 7.31
C LYS A 110 3.88 -12.82 7.81
N GLU A 111 4.82 -12.66 6.89
CA GLU A 111 6.25 -12.68 7.20
C GLU A 111 6.75 -11.31 7.68
N GLY A 112 5.99 -10.23 7.43
CA GLY A 112 6.52 -8.86 7.48
C GLY A 112 7.57 -8.66 6.39
N TYR A 113 8.00 -7.42 6.14
CA TYR A 113 9.18 -7.25 5.28
C TYR A 113 10.44 -7.44 6.11
N THR A 114 11.06 -8.61 6.00
CA THR A 114 12.51 -8.66 6.14
C THR A 114 13.08 -8.00 4.90
N ALA A 115 13.27 -6.68 4.92
CA ALA A 115 14.27 -6.12 4.04
C ALA A 115 15.53 -6.98 4.22
N PRO A 116 16.26 -7.35 3.15
CA PRO A 116 17.66 -7.57 3.35
C PRO A 116 18.21 -6.20 3.76
N VAL A 117 18.11 -5.86 5.05
CA VAL A 117 19.32 -5.35 5.67
C VAL A 117 20.24 -6.55 5.60
N GLU A 118 20.94 -6.67 4.48
CA GLU A 118 22.16 -7.44 4.40
C GLU A 118 22.96 -7.04 5.64
N SER A 119 22.99 -7.93 6.64
CA SER A 119 23.92 -7.81 7.75
C SER A 119 25.34 -8.09 7.27
N THR A 120 25.49 -8.59 6.04
CA THR A 120 26.69 -8.58 5.21
C THR A 120 27.14 -7.14 4.94
N GLY A 121 27.76 -6.54 5.96
CA GLY A 121 28.47 -5.27 5.87
C GLY A 121 28.20 -4.25 6.97
N LYS A 122 27.22 -4.47 7.86
CA LYS A 122 27.03 -3.58 9.02
C LYS A 122 28.02 -3.93 10.12
N VAL A 123 28.87 -2.96 10.46
CA VAL A 123 29.94 -2.98 11.49
C VAL A 123 29.48 -3.48 12.87
N THR A 124 28.18 -3.59 13.13
CA THR A 124 27.61 -4.13 14.37
C THR A 124 27.78 -5.64 14.52
N THR A 125 27.91 -6.43 13.44
CA THR A 125 28.14 -7.88 13.56
C THR A 125 29.62 -8.25 13.69
N THR A 126 30.53 -7.43 13.17
CA THR A 126 31.99 -7.68 13.24
C THR A 126 32.55 -7.60 14.67
N TRP A 127 31.94 -6.79 15.55
CA TRP A 127 32.33 -6.72 16.96
C TRP A 127 31.95 -7.96 17.79
N ALA A 128 30.89 -8.68 17.40
CA ALA A 128 30.50 -9.93 18.05
C ALA A 128 31.52 -11.05 17.78
N SER A 129 32.12 -11.07 16.59
CA SER A 129 33.15 -12.04 16.20
C SER A 129 34.55 -11.75 16.76
N ILE A 130 34.86 -10.51 17.17
CA ILE A 130 36.18 -10.15 17.72
C ILE A 130 36.28 -10.41 19.23
N LYS A 131 35.17 -10.50 19.96
CA LYS A 131 35.17 -10.78 21.42
C LYS A 131 35.12 -12.28 21.77
N ALA A 132 35.15 -13.17 20.78
CA ALA A 132 35.10 -14.62 20.98
C ALA A 132 36.48 -15.31 20.93
N HIS A 133 37.57 -14.55 20.84
CA HIS A 133 38.95 -15.04 20.99
C HIS A 133 39.73 -14.18 21.99
#